data_AF-A0A3A9YEV9-F1
#
_entry.id   AF-A0A3A9YEV9-F1
#
_cell.length_a   1.000
_cell.length_b   1.000
_cell.length_c   1.000
_cell.angle_alpha   90.00
_cell.angle_beta   90.00
_cell.angle_gamma   90.00
#
_symmetry.space_group_name_H-M   'P 1'
#
loop_
_entity.id
_entity.type
_entity.pdbx_description
1 polymer ?
#
loop_
_entity_poly.entity_id
_entity_poly.type
_entity_poly.pdbx_seq_one_letter_code
_entity_poly.pdbx_strand_id
1 'polypeptide(L)'
;MVTFASADEIVAMLEVMLEEDWMGLPVWARNLAFRLACLQRPEDAELLHWAANDLRAFGPDWNTIAAELHHRADQLEAGHEENRP
;
A
#
# COMPACT_ATOMS: atom_id res chain seq x y z
N MET A 1 -6.02 -5.29 25.41
CA MET A 1 -6.05 -4.30 24.31
C MET A 1 -5.09 -4.80 23.25
N VAL A 2 -5.55 -5.01 22.01
CA VAL A 2 -4.66 -5.37 20.90
C VAL A 2 -4.21 -4.07 20.27
N THR A 3 -2.91 -3.78 20.32
CA THR A 3 -2.32 -2.60 19.67
C THR A 3 -1.65 -3.09 18.39
N PHE A 4 -2.09 -2.55 17.26
CA PHE A 4 -1.38 -2.71 15.99
C PHE A 4 -0.33 -1.62 15.85
N ALA A 5 0.73 -1.91 15.08
CA ALA A 5 1.64 -0.87 14.63
C ALA A 5 0.87 0.19 13.83
N SER A 6 1.25 1.45 14.01
CA SER A 6 0.71 2.57 13.23
C SER A 6 1.08 2.44 11.75
N ALA A 7 0.34 3.14 10.90
CA ALA A 7 0.66 3.22 9.48
C ALA A 7 2.10 3.70 9.24
N ASP A 8 2.57 4.69 10.00
CA ASP A 8 3.94 5.21 9.92
C ASP A 8 4.98 4.14 10.24
N GLU A 9 4.79 3.38 11.32
CA GLU A 9 5.70 2.31 11.70
C GLU A 9 5.72 1.19 10.65
N ILE A 10 4.56 0.86 10.08
CA ILE A 10 4.45 -0.14 9.03
C ILE A 10 5.13 0.33 7.75
N VAL A 11 4.89 1.58 7.33
CA VAL A 11 5.48 2.17 6.12
C VAL A 11 6.99 2.27 6.26
N ALA A 12 7.50 2.78 7.39
CA ALA A 12 8.93 2.84 7.65
C ALA A 12 9.59 1.45 7.62
N MET A 13 8.92 0.44 8.19
CA MET A 13 9.39 -0.95 8.09
C MET A 13 9.41 -1.43 6.63
N LEU A 14 8.37 -1.13 5.83
CA LEU A 14 8.27 -1.55 4.44
C LEU A 14 9.36 -0.91 3.56
N GLU A 15 9.66 0.37 3.80
CA GLU A 15 10.73 1.10 3.09
C GLU A 15 12.08 0.42 3.32
N VAL A 16 12.47 0.24 4.59
CA VAL A 16 13.74 -0.40 4.96
C VAL A 16 13.82 -1.81 4.37
N MET A 17 12.76 -2.60 4.50
CA MET A 17 12.77 -3.98 4.03
C MET A 17 12.87 -4.11 2.51
N LEU A 18 12.16 -3.26 1.76
CA LEU A 18 12.23 -3.29 0.30
C LEU A 18 13.55 -2.75 -0.25
N GLU A 19 14.23 -1.86 0.50
CA GLU A 19 15.56 -1.36 0.16
C GLU A 19 16.67 -2.37 0.47
N GLU A 20 16.63 -3.00 1.66
CA GLU A 20 17.72 -3.85 2.16
C GLU A 20 17.61 -5.32 1.71
N ASP A 21 16.41 -5.90 1.74
CA ASP A 21 16.17 -7.30 1.38
C ASP A 21 14.73 -7.52 0.93
N TRP A 22 14.48 -7.29 -0.36
CA TRP A 22 13.14 -7.42 -0.94
C TRP A 22 12.52 -8.83 -0.75
N MET A 23 13.34 -9.86 -0.55
CA MET A 23 12.92 -11.25 -0.26
C MET A 23 12.87 -11.57 1.24
N GLY A 24 13.28 -10.64 2.10
CA GLY A 24 13.36 -10.82 3.55
C GLY A 24 11.98 -11.02 4.21
N LEU A 25 10.90 -10.56 3.56
CA LEU A 25 9.53 -10.93 3.91
C LEU A 25 8.90 -11.87 2.89
N PRO A 26 8.19 -12.91 3.35
CA PRO A 26 7.33 -13.66 2.46
C PRO A 26 6.22 -12.75 1.93
N VAL A 27 5.83 -12.97 0.68
CA VAL A 27 4.85 -12.14 -0.05
C VAL A 27 3.57 -11.88 0.75
N TRP A 28 3.03 -12.90 1.41
CA TRP A 28 1.80 -12.76 2.20
C TRP A 28 1.95 -11.76 3.36
N ALA A 29 3.14 -11.66 3.97
CA ALA A 29 3.37 -10.78 5.11
C ALA A 29 3.51 -9.32 4.67
N ARG A 30 4.22 -9.07 3.57
CA ARG A 30 4.32 -7.73 2.97
C ARG A 30 2.95 -7.23 2.49
N ASN A 31 2.17 -8.10 1.83
CA ASN A 31 0.80 -7.80 1.43
C ASN A 31 -0.10 -7.45 2.62
N LEU A 32 0.04 -8.19 3.73
CA LEU A 32 -0.71 -7.91 4.96
C LEU A 32 -0.31 -6.55 5.54
N ALA A 33 0.99 -6.25 5.60
CA ALA A 33 1.50 -4.96 6.07
C ALA A 33 0.96 -3.79 5.24
N PHE A 34 1.07 -3.85 3.91
CA PHE A 34 0.51 -2.83 3.01
C PHE A 34 -0.98 -2.58 3.24
N ARG A 35 -1.77 -3.66 3.38
CA ARG A 35 -3.22 -3.54 3.61
C ARG A 35 -3.55 -2.91 4.95
N LEU A 36 -2.81 -3.25 6.01
CA LEU A 36 -2.98 -2.63 7.32
C LEU A 36 -2.65 -1.13 7.27
N ALA A 37 -1.60 -0.74 6.55
CA ALA A 37 -1.25 0.67 6.34
C ALA A 37 -2.35 1.40 5.55
N CYS A 38 -2.82 0.83 4.43
CA CYS A 38 -3.89 1.42 3.61
C CYS A 38 -5.23 1.54 4.36
N LEU A 39 -5.55 0.62 5.28
CA LEU A 39 -6.75 0.72 6.13
C LEU A 39 -6.66 1.86 7.14
N GLN A 40 -5.46 2.17 7.62
CA GLN A 40 -5.20 3.28 8.54
C GLN A 40 -5.12 4.62 7.80
N ARG A 41 -4.75 4.62 6.51
CA ARG A 41 -4.64 5.81 5.65
C ARG A 41 -5.39 5.64 4.33
N PRO A 42 -6.74 5.63 4.35
CA PRO A 42 -7.54 5.34 3.17
C PRO A 42 -7.48 6.41 2.07
N GLU A 43 -6.98 7.60 2.39
CA GLU A 43 -6.89 8.79 1.52
C GLU A 43 -5.44 9.07 1.05
N ASP A 44 -4.49 8.22 1.43
CA ASP A 44 -3.09 8.33 1.01
C ASP A 44 -2.90 7.66 -0.35
N ALA A 45 -3.01 8.44 -1.42
CA ALA A 45 -2.93 7.95 -2.79
C ALA A 45 -1.56 7.32 -3.12
N GLU A 46 -0.47 7.90 -2.61
CA GLU A 46 0.89 7.37 -2.82
C GLU A 46 1.03 5.97 -2.19
N LEU A 47 0.55 5.80 -0.96
CA LEU A 47 0.55 4.50 -0.29
C LEU A 47 -0.30 3.46 -1.03
N LEU A 48 -1.47 3.86 -1.54
CA LEU A 48 -2.35 2.98 -2.32
C LEU A 48 -1.68 2.53 -3.62
N HIS A 49 -1.01 3.43 -4.34
CA HIS A 49 -0.23 3.09 -5.54
C HIS A 49 0.92 2.15 -5.23
N TRP A 50 1.66 2.41 -4.15
CA TRP A 50 2.79 1.59 -3.75
C TRP A 50 2.35 0.16 -3.42
N ALA A 51 1.30 0.00 -2.60
CA ALA A 51 0.72 -1.29 -2.27
C ALA A 51 0.25 -2.06 -3.52
N ALA A 52 -0.38 -1.36 -4.47
CA ALA A 52 -0.88 -1.97 -5.68
C ALA A 52 0.24 -2.45 -6.62
N ASN A 53 1.34 -1.70 -6.70
CA ASN A 53 2.52 -2.09 -7.46
C ASN A 53 3.22 -3.29 -6.86
N ASP A 54 3.36 -3.34 -5.53
CA ASP A 54 3.93 -4.51 -4.84
C ASP A 54 3.10 -5.77 -5.11
N LEU A 55 1.77 -5.68 -5.00
CA LEU A 55 0.88 -6.81 -5.26
C LEU A 55 1.01 -7.38 -6.68
N ARG A 56 1.17 -6.53 -7.70
CA ARG A 56 1.35 -6.96 -9.10
C ARG A 56 2.67 -7.71 -9.32
N ALA A 57 3.69 -7.47 -8.49
CA ALA A 57 4.99 -8.10 -8.65
C ALA A 57 4.98 -9.61 -8.35
N PHE A 58 3.95 -10.14 -7.66
CA PHE A 58 3.92 -11.52 -7.17
C PHE A 58 2.88 -12.42 -7.85
N GLY A 59 2.53 -12.13 -9.09
CA GLY A 59 1.67 -12.98 -9.93
C GLY A 59 0.19 -12.59 -9.89
N PRO A 60 -0.64 -13.30 -10.67
CA PRO A 60 -1.98 -12.83 -11.03
C PRO A 60 -3.01 -12.88 -9.90
N ASP A 61 -2.76 -13.65 -8.84
CA ASP A 61 -3.70 -13.88 -7.73
C ASP A 61 -4.14 -12.57 -7.05
N TRP A 62 -3.31 -11.53 -7.14
CA TRP A 62 -3.56 -10.24 -6.51
C TRP A 62 -4.02 -9.14 -7.46
N ASN A 63 -4.17 -9.45 -8.75
CA ASN A 63 -4.45 -8.43 -9.78
C ASN A 63 -5.74 -7.65 -9.52
N THR A 64 -6.80 -8.31 -9.08
CA THR A 64 -8.08 -7.64 -8.77
C THR A 64 -7.91 -6.62 -7.65
N ILE A 65 -7.25 -7.01 -6.56
CA ILE A 65 -7.01 -6.12 -5.41
C ILE A 65 -6.08 -4.98 -5.81
N ALA A 66 -5.02 -5.27 -6.58
CA ALA A 66 -4.13 -4.23 -7.10
C ALA A 66 -4.86 -3.24 -8.01
N ALA A 67 -5.80 -3.71 -8.85
CA ALA A 67 -6.61 -2.83 -9.69
C ALA A 67 -7.54 -1.94 -8.88
N GLU A 68 -8.17 -2.46 -7.82
CA GLU A 68 -9.02 -1.68 -6.92
C GLU A 68 -8.23 -0.60 -6.17
N LEU A 69 -7.02 -0.93 -5.69
CA LEU A 69 -6.15 0.04 -5.01
C LEU A 69 -5.68 1.16 -5.95
N HIS A 70 -5.23 0.80 -7.16
CA HIS A 70 -4.89 1.79 -8.20
C HIS A 70 -6.08 2.70 -8.52
N HIS A 71 -7.26 2.11 -8.76
CA HIS A 71 -8.46 2.89 -9.08
C HIS A 71 -8.87 3.86 -7.96
N ARG A 72 -8.64 3.49 -6.69
CA ARG A 72 -8.87 4.39 -5.55
C ARG A 72 -7.85 5.51 -5.49
N ALA A 73 -6.57 5.21 -5.72
CA ALA A 73 -5.51 6.22 -5.78
C ALA A 73 -5.80 7.25 -6.89
N ASP A 74 -6.11 6.77 -8.11
CA ASP A 74 -6.44 7.61 -9.26
C ASP A 74 -7.61 8.57 -8.95
N GLN A 75 -8.64 8.09 -8.23
CA GLN A 75 -9.79 8.93 -7.84
C GLN A 75 -9.42 10.00 -6.81
N LEU A 76 -8.56 9.68 -5.85
CA LEU A 76 -8.09 10.65 -4.85
C LEU A 76 -7.27 11.74 -5.51
N GLU A 77 -6.37 11.36 -6.42
CA GLU A 77 -5.55 12.31 -7.18
C GLU A 77 -6.41 13.22 -8.07
N ALA A 78 -7.36 12.65 -8.81
CA ALA A 78 -8.29 13.44 -9.62
C ALA A 78 -9.13 14.42 -8.78
N GLY A 79 -9.61 13.99 -7.60
CA GLY A 79 -10.33 14.86 -6.67
C GLY A 79 -9.45 15.96 -6.05
N HIS A 80 -8.15 15.70 -5.86
CA HIS A 80 -7.19 16.71 -5.42
C HIS A 80 -6.88 17.74 -6.52
N GLU A 81 -6.85 17.33 -7.78
CA GLU A 81 -6.65 18.23 -8.92
C GLU A 81 -7.84 19.16 -9.13
N GLU A 82 -9.07 18.65 -9.01
CA GLU A 82 -10.30 19.45 -9.12
C GLU A 82 -10.41 20.53 -8.02
N ASN A 83 -9.82 20.27 -6.84
CA ASN A 83 -9.81 21.18 -5.70
C ASN A 83 -8.60 22.14 -5.65
N ARG A 84 -7.73 22.15 -6.67
CA ARG A 84 -6.58 23.07 -6.74
C ARG A 84 -7.04 24.45 -7.22
N PRO A 85 -6.83 25.55 -6.45
CA PRO A 85 -7.30 26.90 -6.82
C PRO A 85 -6.57 27.49 -8.03
#